data_AF-A0A928C2Z9-F1
#
_entry.id   AF-A0A928C2Z9-F1
#
_cell.length_a   1.000
_cell.length_b   1.000
_cell.length_c   1.000
_cell.angle_alpha   90.00
_cell.angle_beta   90.00
_cell.angle_gamma   90.00
#
_symmetry.space_group_name_H-M   'P 1'
#
loop_
_entity.id
_entity.type
_entity.pdbx_description
1 polymer ?
#
loop_
_entity_poly.entity_id
_entity_poly.type
_entity_poly.pdbx_seq_one_letter_code
_entity_poly.pdbx_strand_id
1 'polypeptide(L)'
;MYRGERTQNRDGKYTANIKELLYIGQSEDVNARLNGEHEHYEDWNAELEKGETLYYSVCEVPIGSLDEVENACIYKAQPPINTQGKETYNYSPVRVISKGRVSKFDMDFHLR
;
A
#
# COMPACT_ATOMS: atom_id res chain seq x y z
N MET A 1 0.07 2.17 -1.55
CA MET A 1 -0.45 3.04 -2.61
C MET A 1 -1.75 2.46 -3.14
N TYR A 2 -2.78 3.27 -3.27
CA TYR A 2 -4.06 2.86 -3.82
C TYR A 2 -4.50 3.82 -4.92
N ARG A 3 -5.34 3.34 -5.84
CA ARG A 3 -6.16 4.20 -6.70
C ARG A 3 -7.61 4.21 -6.24
N GLY A 4 -8.28 5.32 -6.49
CA GLY A 4 -9.70 5.45 -6.15
C GLY A 4 -10.26 6.78 -6.62
N GLU A 5 -11.53 7.00 -6.33
CA GLU A 5 -12.24 8.23 -6.70
C GLU A 5 -12.51 9.10 -5.48
N ARG A 6 -12.42 10.42 -5.68
CA ARG A 6 -12.79 11.41 -4.67
C ARG A 6 -14.14 12.01 -5.01
N THR A 7 -15.13 11.84 -4.13
CA THR A 7 -16.45 12.45 -4.29
C THR A 7 -16.68 13.50 -3.22
N GLN A 8 -17.14 14.70 -3.59
CA GLN A 8 -17.62 15.68 -2.63
C GLN A 8 -19.09 15.42 -2.31
N ASN A 9 -19.39 15.27 -1.03
CA ASN A 9 -20.72 15.09 -0.50
C ASN A 9 -21.47 16.44 -0.45
N ARG A 10 -22.80 16.39 -0.28
CA ARG A 10 -23.65 17.59 -0.19
C ARG A 10 -23.32 18.51 0.98
N ASP A 11 -22.70 17.98 2.04
CA ASP A 11 -22.23 18.73 3.22
C ASP A 11 -20.83 19.34 3.04
N GLY A 12 -20.26 19.25 1.82
CA GLY A 12 -18.95 19.79 1.48
C GLY A 12 -17.77 18.88 1.84
N LYS A 13 -17.99 17.78 2.57
CA LYS A 13 -16.94 16.81 2.90
C LYS A 13 -16.59 15.94 1.71
N TYR A 14 -15.38 15.39 1.71
CA TYR A 14 -14.95 14.43 0.69
C TYR A 14 -15.01 12.99 1.22
N THR A 15 -15.43 12.08 0.35
CA THR A 15 -15.32 10.64 0.56
C THR A 15 -14.33 10.08 -0.46
N ALA A 16 -13.47 9.16 -0.02
CA ALA A 16 -12.60 8.39 -0.90
C ALA A 16 -13.20 7.01 -1.12
N ASN A 17 -13.49 6.65 -2.37
CA ASN A 17 -13.85 5.30 -2.77
C ASN A 17 -12.61 4.58 -3.28
N ILE A 18 -11.96 3.82 -2.39
CA ILE A 18 -10.74 3.09 -2.72
C ILE A 18 -11.07 1.88 -3.59
N LYS A 19 -10.50 1.82 -4.79
CA LYS A 19 -10.78 0.77 -5.77
C LYS A 19 -9.80 -0.39 -5.67
N GLU A 20 -8.51 -0.10 -5.61
CA GLU A 20 -7.46 -1.11 -5.72
C GLU A 20 -6.17 -0.72 -4.99
N LEU A 21 -5.48 -1.72 -4.44
CA LEU A 21 -4.13 -1.63 -3.89
C LEU A 21 -3.12 -1.85 -5.03
N LEU A 22 -2.39 -0.80 -5.40
CA LEU A 22 -1.49 -0.84 -6.54
C LEU A 22 -0.06 -1.26 -6.17
N TYR A 23 0.43 -0.76 -5.04
CA TYR A 23 1.83 -0.92 -4.62
C TYR A 23 1.96 -0.87 -3.11
N ILE A 24 2.86 -1.66 -2.56
CA ILE A 24 3.32 -1.64 -1.16
C ILE A 24 4.82 -1.33 -1.17
N GLY A 25 5.23 -0.42 -0.28
CA GLY A 25 6.62 0.00 -0.12
C GLY A 25 6.94 0.23 1.35
N GLN A 26 8.23 0.21 1.69
CA GLN A 26 8.75 0.63 3.00
C GLN A 26 9.51 1.96 2.94
N SER A 27 9.67 2.61 4.10
CA SER A 27 10.60 3.72 4.28
C SER A 27 10.94 3.92 5.75
N GLU A 28 12.19 4.28 6.04
CA GLU A 28 12.61 4.79 7.35
C GLU A 28 12.06 6.20 7.65
N ASP A 29 11.82 6.99 6.60
CA ASP A 29 11.20 8.32 6.68
C ASP A 29 10.13 8.49 5.59
N VAL A 30 8.88 8.20 5.99
CA VAL A 30 7.71 8.33 5.13
C VAL A 30 7.53 9.75 4.60
N ASN A 31 7.90 10.78 5.36
CA ASN A 31 7.75 12.17 4.91
C ASN A 31 8.71 12.44 3.74
N ALA A 32 9.97 12.05 3.88
CA ALA A 32 10.95 12.14 2.80
C ALA A 32 10.52 11.32 1.57
N ARG A 33 10.02 10.09 1.77
CA ARG A 33 9.56 9.21 0.66
C ARG A 33 8.38 9.79 -0.11
N LEU A 34 7.45 10.46 0.57
CA LEU A 34 6.25 11.03 -0.06
C LEU A 34 6.50 12.37 -0.75
N ASN A 35 7.48 13.15 -0.28
CA ASN A 35 7.80 14.47 -0.83
C ASN A 35 8.97 14.46 -1.83
N GLY A 36 9.71 13.36 -1.94
CA GLY A 36 10.75 13.16 -2.94
C GLY A 36 10.21 12.58 -4.26
N GLU A 37 11.08 12.52 -5.27
CA GLU A 37 10.80 11.73 -6.48
C GLU A 37 10.76 10.25 -6.13
N HIS A 38 9.72 9.57 -6.60
CA HIS A 38 9.55 8.13 -6.40
C HIS A 38 9.69 7.40 -7.74
N GLU A 39 10.54 6.37 -7.78
CA GLU A 39 10.88 5.64 -9.02
C GLU A 39 9.64 5.08 -9.76
N HIS A 40 8.65 4.62 -9.00
CA HIS A 40 7.38 4.09 -9.54
C HIS A 40 6.27 5.13 -9.72
N TYR A 41 6.53 6.43 -9.57
CA TYR A 41 5.47 7.44 -9.65
C TYR A 41 4.78 7.44 -11.02
N GLU A 42 5.54 7.27 -12.11
CA GLU A 42 4.99 7.17 -13.45
C GLU A 42 4.13 5.90 -13.61
N ASP A 43 4.60 4.76 -13.10
CA ASP A 43 3.86 3.49 -13.11
C ASP A 43 2.52 3.62 -12.37
N TRP A 44 2.50 4.31 -11.21
CA TRP A 44 1.28 4.52 -10.44
C TRP A 44 0.25 5.38 -11.19
N ASN A 45 0.73 6.42 -11.88
CA ASN A 45 -0.15 7.29 -12.67
C ASN A 45 -0.68 6.60 -13.92
N ALA A 46 0.08 5.68 -14.51
CA ALA A 46 -0.35 4.90 -15.66
C ALA A 46 -1.55 3.98 -15.35
N GLU A 47 -1.71 3.56 -14.09
CA GLU A 47 -2.85 2.74 -13.62
C GLU A 47 -4.11 3.57 -13.30
N LEU A 48 -4.07 4.90 -13.37
CA LEU A 48 -5.24 5.73 -13.08
C LEU A 48 -6.22 5.76 -14.25
N GLU A 49 -7.49 5.49 -13.95
CA GLU A 49 -8.58 5.76 -14.89
C GLU A 49 -9.11 7.19 -14.77
N LYS A 50 -9.96 7.61 -15.73
CA LYS A 50 -10.54 8.96 -15.74
C LYS A 50 -11.32 9.23 -14.43
N GLY A 51 -10.89 10.25 -13.70
CA GLY A 51 -11.52 10.69 -12.45
C GLY A 51 -10.91 10.05 -11.19
N GLU A 52 -9.95 9.14 -11.35
CA GLU A 52 -9.23 8.54 -10.24
C GLU A 52 -8.06 9.42 -9.78
N THR A 53 -7.64 9.18 -8.54
CA THR A 53 -6.44 9.77 -7.94
C THR A 53 -5.74 8.75 -7.07
N LEU A 54 -4.47 9.03 -6.76
CA LEU A 54 -3.65 8.21 -5.88
C LEU A 54 -3.94 8.52 -4.41
N TYR A 55 -3.96 7.47 -3.59
CA TYR A 55 -4.13 7.54 -2.15
C TYR A 55 -3.01 6.80 -1.43
N TYR A 56 -2.45 7.48 -0.44
CA TYR A 56 -1.42 6.94 0.42
C TYR A 56 -2.05 6.49 1.74
N SER A 57 -1.70 5.28 2.16
CA SER A 57 -2.01 4.77 3.50
C SER A 57 -0.69 4.28 4.08
N VAL A 58 -0.45 4.61 5.34
CA VAL A 58 0.83 4.39 6.02
C VAL A 58 0.56 3.71 7.36
N CYS A 59 1.49 2.85 7.76
CA CYS A 59 1.48 2.17 9.04
C CYS A 59 2.90 2.16 9.61
N GLU A 60 3.00 2.30 10.93
CA GLU A 60 4.28 2.22 11.62
C GLU A 60 4.70 0.75 11.79
N VAL A 61 5.98 0.49 11.51
CA VAL A 61 6.62 -0.82 11.63
C VAL A 61 7.97 -0.61 12.32
N PRO A 62 8.41 -1.51 13.23
CA PRO A 62 9.76 -1.44 13.78
C PRO A 62 10.82 -1.42 12.68
N ILE A 63 11.81 -0.53 12.79
CA ILE A 63 12.83 -0.32 11.73
C ILE A 63 13.56 -1.61 11.33
N GLY A 64 13.84 -2.50 12.29
CA GLY A 64 14.49 -3.79 12.03
C GLY A 64 13.61 -4.84 11.35
N SER A 65 12.35 -4.53 11.07
CA SER A 65 11.36 -5.43 10.47
C SER A 65 10.78 -4.89 9.15
N LEU A 66 11.32 -3.80 8.62
CA LEU A 66 10.79 -3.15 7.40
C LEU A 66 10.75 -4.12 6.21
N ASP A 67 11.88 -4.75 5.89
CA ASP A 67 11.97 -5.67 4.74
C ASP A 67 11.09 -6.92 4.93
N GLU A 68 11.07 -7.49 6.15
CA GLU A 68 10.24 -8.66 6.48
C GLU A 68 8.75 -8.34 6.30
N VAL A 69 8.29 -7.23 6.87
CA VAL A 69 6.87 -6.85 6.82
C VAL A 69 6.47 -6.41 5.41
N GLU A 70 7.33 -5.67 4.70
CA GLU A 70 7.08 -5.29 3.31
C GLU A 70 6.93 -6.54 2.43
N ASN A 71 7.89 -7.46 2.48
CA ASN A 71 7.82 -8.69 1.67
C ASN A 71 6.62 -9.56 2.05
N ALA A 72 6.30 -9.69 3.35
CA ALA A 72 5.10 -10.40 3.79
C ALA A 72 3.81 -9.80 3.20
N CYS A 73 3.70 -8.47 3.22
CA CYS A 73 2.54 -7.76 2.72
C CYS A 73 2.43 -7.86 1.19
N ILE A 74 3.55 -7.73 0.46
CA ILE A 74 3.57 -7.91 -1.00
C ILE A 74 3.21 -9.34 -1.38
N TYR A 75 3.86 -10.33 -0.76
CA TYR A 75 3.61 -11.75 -1.03
C TYR A 75 2.16 -12.13 -0.77
N LYS A 76 1.55 -11.56 0.27
CA LYS A 76 0.16 -11.85 0.61
C LYS A 76 -0.84 -11.13 -0.31
N ALA A 77 -0.63 -9.85 -0.58
CA ALA A 77 -1.59 -9.00 -1.28
C ALA A 77 -1.43 -8.97 -2.80
N GLN A 78 -0.27 -9.38 -3.30
CA GLN A 78 0.08 -9.44 -4.72
C GLN A 78 -0.22 -8.15 -5.51
N PRO A 79 0.18 -6.94 -5.05
CA PRO A 79 -0.13 -5.72 -5.78
C PRO A 79 0.45 -5.76 -7.20
N PRO A 80 -0.24 -5.18 -8.19
CA PRO A 80 0.14 -5.30 -9.60
C PRO A 80 1.48 -4.65 -9.94
N ILE A 81 1.83 -3.53 -9.30
CA ILE A 81 3.04 -2.75 -9.63
C ILE A 81 4.29 -3.28 -8.92
N ASN A 82 4.14 -3.94 -7.77
CA ASN A 82 5.28 -4.60 -7.15
C ASN A 82 5.83 -5.67 -8.12
N THR A 83 7.13 -5.63 -8.39
CA THR A 83 7.81 -6.65 -9.21
C THR A 83 8.61 -7.62 -8.36
N GLN A 84 9.08 -7.17 -7.20
CA GLN A 84 9.84 -7.96 -6.24
C GLN A 84 8.95 -8.44 -5.09
N GLY A 85 9.35 -9.53 -4.43
CA GLY A 85 8.68 -10.03 -3.22
C GLY A 85 7.33 -10.71 -3.45
N LYS A 86 6.95 -10.99 -4.72
CA LYS A 86 5.68 -11.64 -5.08
C LYS A 86 5.72 -13.16 -5.05
N GLU A 87 6.83 -13.76 -5.48
CA GLU A 87 6.90 -15.21 -5.67
C GLU A 87 7.28 -15.98 -4.39
N THR A 88 8.04 -15.34 -3.49
CA THR A 88 8.53 -15.99 -2.28
C THR A 88 8.55 -15.04 -1.10
N TYR A 89 8.40 -15.63 0.08
CA TYR A 89 8.65 -15.02 1.39
C TYR A 89 9.79 -15.80 2.05
N ASN A 90 10.95 -15.16 2.25
CA ASN A 90 12.18 -15.83 2.71
C ASN A 90 12.66 -15.30 4.07
N TYR A 91 11.72 -14.98 4.96
CA TYR A 91 12.00 -14.50 6.32
C TYR A 91 11.43 -15.47 7.35
N SER A 92 11.61 -15.14 8.63
CA SER A 92 11.04 -15.93 9.73
C SER A 92 9.51 -15.92 9.66
N PRO A 93 8.82 -16.96 10.16
CA PRO A 93 7.36 -16.97 10.22
C PRO A 93 6.81 -15.73 10.92
N VAL A 94 5.86 -15.06 10.27
CA VAL A 94 5.30 -13.78 10.74
C VAL A 94 3.78 -13.86 10.80
N ARG A 95 3.19 -13.10 11.71
CA ARG A 95 1.75 -12.79 11.70
C ARG A 95 1.58 -11.29 11.64
N VAL A 96 0.94 -10.82 10.58
CA VAL A 96 0.64 -9.39 10.39
C VAL A 96 -0.82 -9.16 10.78
N ILE A 97 -1.03 -8.22 11.69
CA ILE A 97 -2.36 -7.80 12.13
C ILE A 97 -2.49 -6.30 11.90
N SER A 98 -3.21 -5.92 10.85
CA SER A 98 -3.50 -4.53 10.52
C SER A 98 -4.80 -4.09 11.20
N LYS A 99 -4.83 -2.84 11.68
CA LYS A 99 -6.02 -2.21 12.25
C LYS A 99 -6.38 -0.96 11.45
N GLY A 100 -7.66 -0.59 11.44
CA GLY A 100 -8.16 0.60 10.76
C GLY A 100 -9.19 0.26 9.69
N ARG A 101 -9.33 1.12 8.69
CA ARG A 101 -10.28 0.93 7.57
C ARG A 101 -9.53 0.40 6.35
N VAL A 102 -9.42 -0.92 6.28
CA VAL A 102 -8.66 -1.60 5.24
C VAL A 102 -9.56 -2.62 4.55
N SER A 103 -10.07 -2.28 3.36
CA SER A 103 -11.00 -3.14 2.60
C SER A 103 -10.34 -3.88 1.42
N LYS A 104 -9.09 -3.53 1.11
CA LYS A 104 -8.34 -4.03 -0.06
C LYS A 104 -7.07 -4.79 0.32
N PHE A 105 -6.98 -5.20 1.58
CA PHE A 105 -5.84 -5.93 2.14
C PHE A 105 -6.33 -6.79 3.30
N ASP A 106 -5.79 -8.00 3.41
CA ASP A 106 -6.15 -8.95 4.47
C ASP A 106 -5.61 -8.45 5.82
N MET A 107 -6.51 -8.14 6.75
CA MET A 107 -6.13 -7.52 8.03
C MET A 107 -5.46 -8.47 9.03
N ASP A 108 -5.55 -9.78 8.85
CA ASP A 108 -4.92 -10.77 9.71
C ASP A 108 -4.48 -11.96 8.87
N PHE A 109 -3.17 -12.15 8.74
CA PHE A 109 -2.61 -13.27 8.02
C PHE A 109 -1.30 -13.76 8.63
N HIS A 110 -0.96 -14.99 8.30
CA HIS A 110 0.22 -15.68 8.78
C HIS A 110 0.98 -16.29 7.61
N LEU A 111 2.30 -16.07 7.57
CA LEU A 111 3.21 -16.68 6.62
C LEU A 111 4.19 -17.60 7.36
N ARG A 112 4.59 -18.68 6.69
CA ARG A 112 5.45 -19.74 7.22
C ARG A 112 6.52 -20.10 6.23
#